data_AF-A0A6T8V4H4-F1
#
_entry.id   AF-A0A6T8V4H4-F1
#
_cell.length_a   1.000
_cell.length_b   1.000
_cell.length_c   1.000
_cell.angle_alpha   90.00
_cell.angle_beta   90.00
_cell.angle_gamma   90.00
#
_symmetry.space_group_name_H-M   'P 1'
#
loop_
_entity.id
_entity.type
_entity.pdbx_description
1 polymer ?
#
loop_
_entity_poly.entity_id
_entity_poly.type
_entity_poly.pdbx_seq_one_letter_code
_entity_poly.pdbx_strand_id
1 'polypeptide(L)'
;EEEEPEPAGDWHDGADEETCCTCLSTAASSEDAGAKRRPKDPEAGLPGQHLTPWEAAVRRAQRAAETYLLQRQSPTDRAKDRLPAKERSSLYQGEQKLLADELQTKYQAKLAYDAAAATTPGHAYEKFRWQFLRDHGALFCGSLQRLFGGTFHLRFAPLHRAVGDAFRQACQGELQGELRPAFHGTHAGNLGSIYGQGLVIPGQGNAVRVANGSAYGLGVYTAKATNPHLSWAYARGDLRPMLVCGVLDDAAGKDVLHRGDAMVAFDPRRVAPLFEATLPPQLAVAPPRQKA
;
A
#
# COMPACT_ATOMS: atom_id res chain seq x y z
N GLU A 1 11.66 31.09 55.22
CA GLU A 1 11.52 29.78 55.87
C GLU A 1 10.75 28.89 54.91
N GLU A 2 11.29 27.87 54.27
CA GLU A 2 12.64 27.36 54.07
C GLU A 2 12.51 26.44 52.83
N GLU A 3 13.45 26.55 51.90
CA GLU A 3 13.60 25.65 50.75
C GLU A 3 14.07 24.27 51.24
N GLU A 4 13.59 23.19 50.63
CA GLU A 4 14.38 21.96 50.54
C GLU A 4 14.43 21.44 49.09
N PRO A 5 15.64 21.21 48.54
CA PRO A 5 15.84 20.65 47.21
C PRO A 5 16.11 19.13 47.27
N GLU A 6 15.63 18.40 46.26
CA GLU A 6 15.94 16.97 46.09
C GLU A 6 17.33 16.77 45.44
N PRO A 7 18.11 15.75 45.87
CA PRO A 7 19.48 15.55 45.40
C PRO A 7 19.58 14.70 44.13
N ALA A 8 20.55 15.07 43.30
CA ALA A 8 21.02 14.32 42.14
C ALA A 8 21.78 13.06 42.56
N GLY A 9 21.41 11.92 41.96
CA GLY A 9 22.12 10.64 42.10
C GLY A 9 23.26 10.51 41.09
N ASP A 10 24.47 10.63 41.62
CA ASP A 10 25.76 10.35 41.00
C ASP A 10 26.04 8.84 41.04
N TRP A 11 26.40 8.23 39.90
CA TRP A 11 26.83 6.83 39.83
C TRP A 11 28.11 6.77 38.98
N HIS A 12 29.24 6.77 39.68
CA HIS A 12 30.54 6.41 39.13
C HIS A 12 31.11 5.18 39.83
N ASP A 13 31.82 4.40 39.00
CA ASP A 13 32.94 3.51 39.30
C ASP A 13 32.73 2.16 39.98
N GLY A 14 33.31 1.14 39.33
CA GLY A 14 34.22 0.24 40.04
C GLY A 14 34.27 -1.20 39.54
N ALA A 15 35.51 -1.67 39.32
CA ALA A 15 36.00 -3.05 39.36
C ALA A 15 36.10 -3.84 38.03
N ASP A 16 37.25 -3.70 37.36
CA ASP A 16 38.42 -4.59 37.49
C ASP A 16 38.21 -6.12 37.47
N GLU A 17 38.95 -6.79 36.57
CA GLU A 17 39.90 -7.90 36.85
C GLU A 17 39.28 -9.29 36.60
N GLU A 18 39.93 -10.34 36.10
CA GLU A 18 41.25 -10.60 35.52
C GLU A 18 41.22 -12.06 34.97
N THR A 19 42.20 -12.40 34.13
CA THR A 19 42.81 -13.76 33.94
C THR A 19 42.11 -14.94 33.22
N CYS A 20 42.69 -15.24 32.05
CA CYS A 20 43.53 -16.43 31.73
C CYS A 20 42.89 -17.84 31.59
N CYS A 21 43.04 -18.44 30.39
CA CYS A 21 43.72 -19.74 30.25
C CYS A 21 44.15 -20.01 28.80
N THR A 22 45.45 -20.32 28.67
CA THR A 22 46.20 -20.78 27.51
C THR A 22 45.89 -22.23 27.14
N CYS A 23 45.84 -22.55 25.84
CA CYS A 23 46.25 -23.87 25.30
C CYS A 23 46.91 -23.70 23.92
N LEU A 24 48.22 -23.96 23.87
CA LEU A 24 49.05 -24.10 22.67
C LEU A 24 48.78 -25.43 21.96
N SER A 25 48.85 -25.44 20.63
CA SER A 25 49.46 -26.53 19.84
C SER A 25 49.84 -26.06 18.42
N THR A 26 51.15 -26.07 18.18
CA THR A 26 51.92 -26.16 16.92
C THR A 26 51.62 -27.49 16.19
N ALA A 27 51.91 -27.81 14.91
CA ALA A 27 52.64 -27.32 13.73
C ALA A 27 51.91 -27.95 12.49
N ALA A 28 52.16 -27.71 11.20
CA ALA A 28 53.41 -27.58 10.45
C ALA A 28 53.18 -27.04 9.01
N SER A 29 54.29 -26.63 8.41
CA SER A 29 54.51 -25.97 7.11
C SER A 29 54.24 -26.83 5.87
N SER A 30 53.84 -26.21 4.75
CA SER A 30 54.62 -26.31 3.50
C SER A 30 54.38 -25.09 2.59
N GLU A 31 55.49 -24.55 2.08
CA GLU A 31 55.61 -23.51 1.07
C GLU A 31 54.95 -23.95 -0.25
N ASP A 32 54.35 -23.04 -1.03
CA ASP A 32 54.85 -22.68 -2.36
C ASP A 32 54.03 -21.55 -3.03
N ALA A 33 54.69 -20.89 -3.97
CA ALA A 33 54.42 -19.63 -4.63
C ALA A 33 53.07 -19.47 -5.36
N GLY A 34 52.61 -18.21 -5.43
CA GLY A 34 51.59 -17.83 -6.40
C GLY A 34 50.89 -16.51 -6.10
N ALA A 35 51.58 -15.38 -6.28
CA ALA A 35 50.97 -14.05 -6.22
C ALA A 35 49.91 -13.90 -7.33
N LYS A 36 48.63 -14.06 -6.98
CA LYS A 36 47.48 -13.53 -7.72
C LYS A 36 46.58 -12.78 -6.76
N ARG A 37 46.51 -11.45 -6.92
CA ARG A 37 45.59 -10.57 -6.20
C ARG A 37 44.15 -11.02 -6.49
N ARG A 38 43.47 -11.57 -5.48
CA ARG A 38 42.02 -11.79 -5.50
C ARG A 38 41.28 -10.44 -5.36
N PRO A 39 40.11 -10.28 -6.00
CA PRO A 39 39.22 -9.16 -5.73
C PRO A 39 38.81 -9.16 -4.25
N LYS A 40 38.81 -7.99 -3.62
CA LYS A 40 38.25 -7.79 -2.27
C LYS A 40 36.73 -7.87 -2.37
N ASP A 41 36.14 -8.90 -1.78
CA ASP A 41 34.70 -8.99 -1.54
C ASP A 41 34.27 -7.93 -0.52
N PRO A 42 33.30 -7.05 -0.83
CA PRO A 42 32.74 -6.11 0.13
C PRO A 42 31.50 -6.72 0.79
N GLU A 43 31.69 -7.68 1.68
CA GLU A 43 30.66 -8.09 2.64
C GLU A 43 31.20 -8.00 4.07
N ALA A 44 31.26 -6.77 4.58
CA ALA A 44 31.21 -6.53 6.02
C ALA A 44 29.72 -6.56 6.43
N GLY A 45 29.14 -7.75 6.40
CA GLY A 45 27.79 -8.03 6.87
C GLY A 45 27.74 -8.03 8.39
N LEU A 46 26.67 -7.47 8.94
CA LEU A 46 26.31 -7.52 10.35
C LEU A 46 26.43 -8.97 10.88
N PRO A 47 26.78 -9.18 12.17
CA PRO A 47 26.94 -10.52 12.75
C PRO A 47 25.66 -11.32 12.54
N GLY A 48 25.73 -12.30 11.64
CA GLY A 48 24.61 -13.15 11.26
C GLY A 48 24.14 -13.94 12.46
N GLN A 49 22.96 -13.62 12.96
CA GLN A 49 22.25 -14.50 13.87
C GLN A 49 21.99 -15.82 13.13
N HIS A 50 22.75 -16.85 13.50
CA HIS A 50 22.51 -18.19 13.01
C HIS A 50 21.14 -18.65 13.50
N LEU A 51 20.21 -18.83 12.56
CA LEU A 51 18.91 -19.41 12.85
C LEU A 51 19.11 -20.76 13.51
N THR A 52 18.36 -21.00 14.59
CA THR A 52 18.29 -22.32 15.20
C THR A 52 17.71 -23.33 14.20
N PRO A 53 18.01 -24.63 14.35
CA PRO A 53 17.41 -25.67 13.51
C PRO A 53 15.88 -25.64 13.46
N TRP A 54 15.23 -25.25 14.56
CA TRP A 54 13.78 -25.07 14.64
C TRP A 54 13.28 -23.90 13.79
N GLU A 55 13.89 -22.71 13.90
CA GLU A 55 13.50 -21.55 13.11
C GLU A 55 13.70 -21.78 11.60
N ALA A 56 14.77 -22.49 11.23
CA ALA A 56 14.99 -22.92 9.85
C ALA A 56 13.89 -23.88 9.37
N ALA A 57 13.43 -24.81 10.23
CA ALA A 57 12.33 -25.72 9.93
C ALA A 57 10.99 -24.98 9.78
N VAL A 58 10.68 -24.02 10.67
CA VAL A 58 9.47 -23.19 10.58
C VAL A 58 9.47 -22.39 9.28
N ARG A 59 10.58 -21.75 8.91
CA ARG A 59 10.67 -21.03 7.62
C ARG A 59 10.49 -21.95 6.41
N ARG A 60 11.00 -23.18 6.44
CA ARG A 60 10.75 -24.17 5.37
C ARG A 60 9.28 -24.57 5.29
N ALA A 61 8.65 -24.83 6.43
CA ALA A 61 7.23 -25.17 6.50
C ALA A 61 6.34 -24.03 5.96
N GLN A 62 6.67 -22.78 6.32
CA GLN A 62 5.95 -21.60 5.85
C GLN A 62 6.05 -21.44 4.33
N ARG A 63 7.25 -21.56 3.74
CA ARG A 63 7.43 -21.55 2.27
C ARG A 63 6.70 -22.70 1.58
N ALA A 64 6.69 -23.89 2.17
CA ALA A 64 5.97 -25.04 1.63
C ALA A 64 4.45 -24.81 1.65
N ALA A 65 3.91 -24.22 2.73
CA ALA A 65 2.51 -23.85 2.83
C ALA A 65 2.12 -22.78 1.81
N GLU A 66 2.94 -21.74 1.65
CA GLU A 66 2.76 -20.70 0.61
C GLU A 66 2.76 -21.31 -0.79
N THR A 67 3.72 -22.20 -1.08
CA THR A 67 3.80 -22.91 -2.37
C THR A 67 2.57 -23.78 -2.62
N TYR A 68 2.10 -24.50 -1.60
CA TYR A 68 0.91 -25.34 -1.70
C TYR A 68 -0.35 -24.50 -1.94
N LEU A 69 -0.50 -23.36 -1.26
CA LEU A 69 -1.63 -22.45 -1.49
C LEU A 69 -1.60 -21.83 -2.89
N LEU A 70 -0.43 -21.49 -3.42
CA LEU A 70 -0.27 -21.02 -4.80
C LEU A 70 -0.60 -22.12 -5.82
N GLN A 71 -0.18 -23.36 -5.58
CA GLN A 71 -0.54 -24.50 -6.44
C GLN A 71 -2.02 -24.88 -6.35
N ARG A 72 -2.67 -24.57 -5.23
CA ARG A 72 -4.09 -24.84 -4.99
C ARG A 72 -5.01 -23.70 -5.42
N GLN A 73 -4.47 -22.56 -5.89
CA GLN A 73 -5.27 -21.65 -6.70
C GLN A 73 -5.84 -22.43 -7.89
N SER A 74 -7.16 -22.41 -7.99
CA SER A 74 -7.98 -23.62 -8.09
C SER A 74 -7.97 -24.32 -9.46
N PRO A 75 -8.16 -25.66 -9.52
CA PRO A 75 -8.54 -26.35 -10.75
C PRO A 75 -9.80 -25.74 -11.41
N THR A 76 -10.66 -25.09 -10.63
CA THR A 76 -11.83 -24.37 -11.14
C THR A 76 -11.47 -23.11 -11.93
N ASP A 77 -10.35 -22.44 -11.66
CA ASP A 77 -9.92 -21.28 -12.45
C ASP A 77 -9.45 -21.70 -13.84
N ARG A 78 -8.73 -22.83 -13.95
CA ARG A 78 -8.34 -23.41 -15.24
C ARG A 78 -9.53 -23.94 -16.06
N ALA A 79 -10.57 -24.42 -15.40
CA ALA A 79 -11.80 -24.85 -16.07
C ALA A 79 -12.59 -23.65 -16.61
N LYS A 80 -12.66 -22.54 -15.86
CA LYS A 80 -13.28 -21.28 -16.30
C LYS A 80 -12.60 -20.72 -17.56
N ASP A 81 -11.30 -20.97 -17.76
CA ASP A 81 -10.60 -20.53 -18.96
C ASP A 81 -11.08 -21.20 -20.26
N ARG A 82 -11.69 -22.39 -20.17
CA ARG A 82 -12.17 -23.16 -21.33
C ARG A 82 -13.60 -22.83 -21.77
N LEU A 83 -14.34 -22.06 -20.98
CA LEU A 83 -15.71 -21.69 -21.33
C LEU A 83 -15.74 -20.68 -22.49
N PRO A 84 -16.81 -20.68 -23.31
CA PRO A 84 -17.04 -19.65 -24.31
C PRO A 84 -16.99 -18.24 -23.69
N ALA A 85 -16.43 -17.26 -24.42
CA ALA A 85 -16.25 -15.89 -23.92
C ALA A 85 -17.55 -15.25 -23.37
N LYS A 86 -18.70 -15.60 -23.95
CA LYS A 86 -20.03 -15.12 -23.51
C LYS A 86 -20.39 -15.61 -22.10
N GLU A 87 -20.14 -16.89 -21.80
CA GLU A 87 -20.41 -17.47 -20.48
C GLU A 87 -19.45 -16.92 -19.43
N ARG A 88 -18.17 -16.76 -19.80
CA ARG A 88 -17.16 -16.16 -18.91
C ARG A 88 -17.53 -14.73 -18.53
N SER A 89 -18.00 -13.93 -19.49
CA SER A 89 -18.45 -12.56 -19.24
C SER A 89 -19.67 -12.52 -18.31
N SER A 90 -20.65 -13.40 -18.53
CA SER A 90 -21.84 -13.52 -17.68
C SER A 90 -21.50 -13.91 -16.24
N LEU A 91 -20.59 -14.87 -16.05
CA LEU A 91 -20.14 -15.27 -14.71
C LEU A 91 -19.43 -14.13 -13.99
N TYR A 92 -18.58 -13.40 -14.72
CA TYR A 92 -17.86 -12.25 -14.16
C TYR A 92 -18.80 -11.15 -13.70
N GLN A 93 -19.82 -10.84 -14.50
CA GLN A 93 -20.85 -9.87 -14.13
C GLN A 93 -21.65 -10.31 -12.88
N GLY A 94 -21.92 -11.62 -12.75
CA GLY A 94 -22.56 -12.19 -11.56
C GLY A 94 -21.73 -12.00 -10.29
N GLU A 95 -20.45 -12.37 -10.32
CA GLU A 95 -19.53 -12.20 -9.18
C GLU A 95 -19.38 -10.72 -8.79
N GLN A 96 -19.27 -9.82 -9.77
CA GLN A 96 -19.19 -8.37 -9.55
C GLN A 96 -20.45 -7.80 -8.89
N LYS A 97 -21.63 -8.25 -9.34
CA LYS A 97 -22.91 -7.83 -8.75
C LYS A 97 -23.04 -8.30 -7.30
N LEU A 98 -22.71 -9.55 -7.02
CA LEU A 98 -22.74 -10.10 -5.66
C LEU A 98 -21.82 -9.31 -4.71
N LEU A 99 -20.60 -8.98 -5.17
CA LEU A 99 -19.68 -8.14 -4.39
C LEU A 99 -20.25 -6.74 -4.16
N ALA A 100 -20.84 -6.11 -5.19
CA ALA A 100 -21.46 -4.80 -5.05
C ALA A 100 -22.62 -4.82 -4.04
N ASP A 101 -23.49 -5.83 -4.11
CA ASP A 101 -24.62 -6.02 -3.20
C ASP A 101 -24.15 -6.28 -1.75
N GLU A 102 -23.06 -7.04 -1.57
CA GLU A 102 -22.43 -7.24 -0.27
C GLU A 102 -21.90 -5.92 0.30
N LEU A 103 -21.13 -5.16 -0.48
CA LEU A 103 -20.56 -3.90 -0.04
C LEU A 103 -21.66 -2.87 0.31
N GLN A 104 -22.74 -2.84 -0.47
CA GLN A 104 -23.90 -2.00 -0.20
C GLN A 104 -24.59 -2.40 1.10
N THR A 105 -24.90 -3.69 1.28
CA THR A 105 -25.62 -4.19 2.47
C THR A 105 -24.82 -4.01 3.74
N LYS A 106 -23.52 -4.32 3.70
CA LYS A 106 -22.66 -4.35 4.90
C LYS A 106 -22.10 -2.98 5.27
N TYR A 107 -21.72 -2.18 4.28
CA TYR A 107 -20.99 -0.93 4.50
C TYR A 107 -21.72 0.32 4.01
N GLN A 108 -22.93 0.18 3.46
CA GLN A 108 -23.68 1.28 2.83
C GLN A 108 -22.92 1.94 1.66
N ALA A 109 -22.05 1.18 1.00
CA ALA A 109 -21.25 1.64 -0.13
C ALA A 109 -22.00 1.42 -1.45
N LYS A 110 -22.57 2.49 -2.01
CA LYS A 110 -23.26 2.47 -3.30
C LYS A 110 -22.23 2.46 -4.43
N LEU A 111 -21.91 1.27 -4.92
CA LEU A 111 -20.99 1.12 -6.04
C LEU A 111 -21.66 1.60 -7.34
N ALA A 112 -21.21 2.74 -7.86
CA ALA A 112 -21.55 3.22 -9.18
C ALA A 112 -20.58 2.63 -10.19
N TYR A 113 -21.09 1.74 -11.04
CA TYR A 113 -20.35 1.17 -12.14
C TYR A 113 -20.80 1.82 -13.44
N ASP A 114 -19.88 2.47 -14.13
CA ASP A 114 -20.14 2.96 -15.47
C ASP A 114 -20.03 1.79 -16.46
N ALA A 115 -21.18 1.21 -16.81
CA ALA A 115 -21.26 0.12 -17.77
C ALA A 115 -20.66 0.51 -19.14
N ALA A 116 -20.61 1.80 -19.49
CA ALA A 116 -19.96 2.23 -20.73
C ALA A 116 -18.44 2.05 -20.65
N ALA A 117 -17.81 2.39 -19.52
CA ALA A 117 -16.39 2.16 -19.29
C ALA A 117 -16.01 0.66 -19.33
N ALA A 118 -16.94 -0.22 -18.96
CA ALA A 118 -16.79 -1.67 -19.01
C ALA A 118 -16.62 -2.27 -20.42
N THR A 119 -17.16 -1.60 -21.43
CA THR A 119 -17.32 -2.16 -22.79
C THR A 119 -16.09 -1.96 -23.68
N THR A 120 -15.10 -1.19 -23.24
CA THR A 120 -13.89 -0.97 -24.03
C THR A 120 -12.93 -2.17 -23.88
N PRO A 121 -12.38 -2.72 -24.98
CA PRO A 121 -11.41 -3.83 -24.95
C PRO A 121 -10.10 -3.40 -24.24
N GLY A 122 -10.11 -3.49 -22.91
CA GLY A 122 -9.04 -3.06 -22.00
C GLY A 122 -9.12 -3.79 -20.66
N HIS A 123 -9.67 -5.02 -20.66
CA HIS A 123 -10.07 -5.78 -19.47
C HIS A 123 -8.99 -6.00 -18.40
N ALA A 124 -7.70 -5.94 -18.73
CA ALA A 124 -6.65 -6.32 -17.78
C ALA A 124 -6.61 -5.39 -16.55
N TYR A 125 -6.71 -4.08 -16.77
CA TYR A 125 -6.75 -3.13 -15.66
C TYR A 125 -8.08 -3.17 -14.91
N GLU A 126 -9.21 -3.31 -15.61
CA GLU A 126 -10.51 -3.48 -14.96
C GLU A 126 -10.56 -4.72 -14.08
N LYS A 127 -10.08 -5.85 -14.59
CA LYS A 127 -9.96 -7.11 -13.85
C LYS A 127 -9.10 -6.91 -12.60
N PHE A 128 -7.99 -6.19 -12.72
CA PHE A 128 -7.14 -5.83 -11.59
C PHE A 128 -7.88 -4.97 -10.55
N ARG A 129 -8.65 -3.97 -10.96
CA ARG A 129 -9.43 -3.14 -10.01
C ARG A 129 -10.50 -3.94 -9.28
N TRP A 130 -11.21 -4.83 -9.98
CA TRP A 130 -12.17 -5.73 -9.36
C TRP A 130 -11.51 -6.73 -8.40
N GLN A 131 -10.33 -7.24 -8.76
CA GLN A 131 -9.53 -8.08 -7.88
C GLN A 131 -9.19 -7.33 -6.59
N PHE A 132 -8.69 -6.10 -6.71
CA PHE A 132 -8.38 -5.25 -5.57
C PHE A 132 -9.61 -4.95 -4.72
N LEU A 133 -10.76 -4.66 -5.34
CA LEU A 133 -12.02 -4.43 -4.62
C LEU A 133 -12.46 -5.66 -3.84
N ARG A 134 -12.31 -6.85 -4.41
CA ARG A 134 -12.61 -8.11 -3.72
C ARG A 134 -11.70 -8.34 -2.53
N ASP A 135 -10.41 -8.11 -2.71
CA ASP A 135 -9.40 -8.46 -1.71
C ASP A 135 -9.33 -7.43 -0.56
N HIS A 136 -9.66 -6.16 -0.85
CA HIS A 136 -9.48 -5.05 0.10
C HIS A 136 -10.76 -4.23 0.37
N GLY A 137 -11.84 -4.44 -0.38
CA GLY A 137 -13.07 -3.65 -0.30
C GLY A 137 -13.66 -3.59 1.09
N ALA A 138 -13.75 -4.75 1.76
CA ALA A 138 -14.25 -4.85 3.13
C ALA A 138 -13.48 -3.94 4.11
N LEU A 139 -12.15 -3.85 3.95
CA LEU A 139 -11.29 -3.05 4.82
C LEU A 139 -11.52 -1.56 4.62
N PHE A 140 -11.38 -1.06 3.39
CA PHE A 140 -11.48 0.38 3.16
C PHE A 140 -12.93 0.90 3.21
N CYS A 141 -13.93 0.09 2.81
CA CYS A 141 -15.34 0.48 2.94
C CYS A 141 -15.75 0.59 4.41
N GLY A 142 -15.29 -0.31 5.30
CA GLY A 142 -15.54 -0.20 6.73
C GLY A 142 -14.92 1.05 7.35
N SER A 143 -13.75 1.48 6.88
CA SER A 143 -13.14 2.74 7.30
C SER A 143 -13.87 3.98 6.76
N LEU A 144 -14.27 3.97 5.48
CA LEU A 144 -15.05 5.05 4.88
C LEU A 144 -16.43 5.20 5.53
N GLN A 145 -17.11 4.10 5.85
CA GLN A 145 -18.41 4.11 6.54
C GLN A 145 -18.30 4.81 7.91
N ARG A 146 -17.25 4.51 8.68
CA ARG A 146 -16.98 5.17 9.96
C ARG A 146 -16.65 6.66 9.78
N LEU A 147 -15.87 7.01 8.76
CA LEU A 147 -15.52 8.40 8.47
C LEU A 147 -16.75 9.23 8.04
N PHE A 148 -17.60 8.67 7.17
CA PHE A 148 -18.74 9.37 6.59
C PHE A 148 -20.00 9.31 7.46
N GLY A 149 -20.08 8.38 8.40
CA GLY A 149 -21.22 8.23 9.29
C GLY A 149 -22.51 7.78 8.60
N GLY A 150 -22.42 7.17 7.41
CA GLY A 150 -23.60 6.75 6.66
C GLY A 150 -23.30 6.22 5.25
N THR A 151 -24.32 6.29 4.40
CA THR A 151 -24.25 5.87 3.00
C THR A 151 -23.31 6.78 2.21
N PHE A 152 -22.52 6.18 1.33
CA PHE A 152 -21.63 6.90 0.42
C PHE A 152 -21.62 6.26 -0.96
N HIS A 153 -21.18 7.02 -1.95
CA HIS A 153 -20.99 6.53 -3.30
C HIS A 153 -19.54 6.12 -3.49
N LEU A 154 -19.32 4.95 -4.06
CA LEU A 154 -18.03 4.48 -4.49
C LEU A 154 -18.07 4.32 -6.00
N ARG A 155 -17.13 4.91 -6.73
CA ARG A 155 -17.02 4.71 -8.18
C ARG A 155 -15.60 4.38 -8.55
N PHE A 156 -15.43 3.70 -9.67
CA PHE A 156 -14.11 3.50 -10.26
C PHE A 156 -13.52 4.86 -10.66
N ALA A 157 -12.25 5.12 -10.28
CA ALA A 157 -11.58 6.33 -10.72
C ALA A 157 -11.39 6.27 -12.24
N PRO A 158 -11.74 7.30 -13.03
CA PRO A 158 -11.65 7.29 -14.49
C PRO A 158 -10.20 7.52 -14.95
N LEU A 159 -9.28 6.68 -14.47
CA LEU A 159 -7.85 6.79 -14.73
C LEU A 159 -7.54 6.60 -16.21
N HIS A 160 -6.64 7.42 -16.74
CA HIS A 160 -6.14 7.25 -18.09
C HIS A 160 -5.46 5.89 -18.23
N ARG A 161 -5.72 5.21 -19.36
CA ARG A 161 -5.29 3.83 -19.59
C ARG A 161 -3.79 3.62 -19.35
N ALA A 162 -2.95 4.52 -19.87
CA ALA A 162 -1.51 4.43 -19.72
C ALA A 162 -1.06 4.45 -18.25
N VAL A 163 -1.72 5.23 -17.40
CA VAL A 163 -1.44 5.30 -15.96
C VAL A 163 -1.84 3.99 -15.28
N GLY A 164 -3.03 3.48 -15.60
CA GLY A 164 -3.53 2.22 -15.05
C GLY A 164 -2.67 1.02 -15.45
N ASP A 165 -2.28 0.94 -16.73
CA ASP A 165 -1.40 -0.12 -17.23
C ASP A 165 0.00 -0.06 -16.60
N ALA A 166 0.59 1.12 -16.44
CA ALA A 166 1.88 1.29 -15.77
C ALA A 166 1.82 0.83 -14.29
N PHE A 167 0.78 1.22 -13.54
CA PHE A 167 0.59 0.77 -12.16
C PHE A 167 0.39 -0.74 -12.06
N ARG A 168 -0.37 -1.33 -12.98
CA ARG A 168 -0.58 -2.78 -13.04
C ARG A 168 0.72 -3.52 -13.35
N GLN A 169 1.54 -3.03 -14.27
CA GLN A 169 2.84 -3.61 -14.60
C GLN A 169 3.79 -3.57 -13.39
N ALA A 170 3.82 -2.45 -12.67
CA ALA A 170 4.53 -2.34 -11.40
C ALA A 170 4.12 -3.45 -10.41
N CYS A 171 2.81 -3.67 -10.24
CA CYS A 171 2.28 -4.73 -9.36
C CYS A 171 2.52 -6.16 -9.86
N GLN A 172 2.83 -6.36 -11.15
CA GLN A 172 3.04 -7.68 -11.77
C GLN A 172 4.51 -8.13 -11.76
N GLY A 173 5.35 -7.48 -10.95
CA GLY A 173 6.73 -7.91 -10.70
C GLY A 173 7.80 -7.00 -11.28
N GLU A 174 7.43 -5.89 -11.95
CA GLU A 174 8.42 -4.86 -12.31
C GLU A 174 8.99 -4.19 -11.06
N LEU A 175 8.15 -3.97 -10.05
CA LEU A 175 8.56 -3.45 -8.74
C LEU A 175 8.24 -4.49 -7.64
N GLN A 176 9.07 -4.50 -6.61
CA GLN A 176 8.84 -5.33 -5.42
C GLN A 176 7.91 -4.61 -4.44
N GLY A 177 7.00 -5.35 -3.81
CA GLY A 177 6.12 -4.83 -2.78
C GLY A 177 4.82 -5.63 -2.64
N GLU A 178 4.04 -5.28 -1.63
CA GLU A 178 2.70 -5.80 -1.40
C GLU A 178 1.68 -4.72 -1.75
N LEU A 179 0.63 -5.09 -2.48
CA LEU A 179 -0.45 -4.17 -2.80
C LEU A 179 -1.31 -3.91 -1.55
N ARG A 180 -1.36 -2.66 -1.10
CA ARG A 180 -2.09 -2.21 0.08
C ARG A 180 -3.11 -1.14 -0.29
N PRO A 181 -4.30 -1.10 0.33
CA PRO A 181 -5.22 0.01 0.20
C PRO A 181 -4.76 1.21 1.02
N ALA A 182 -4.94 2.40 0.45
CA ALA A 182 -4.63 3.67 1.08
C ALA A 182 -5.67 4.73 0.69
N PHE A 183 -5.68 5.84 1.42
CA PHE A 183 -6.50 7.00 1.10
C PHE A 183 -5.64 8.17 0.63
N HIS A 184 -6.17 8.95 -0.29
CA HIS A 184 -5.57 10.21 -0.71
C HIS A 184 -6.66 11.28 -0.81
N GLY A 185 -6.53 12.34 -0.01
CA GLY A 185 -7.40 13.50 -0.08
C GLY A 185 -6.78 14.57 -0.95
N THR A 186 -7.59 15.19 -1.80
CA THR A 186 -7.15 16.28 -2.67
C THR A 186 -8.30 17.25 -2.91
N HIS A 187 -7.99 18.39 -3.51
CA HIS A 187 -9.01 19.32 -3.99
C HIS A 187 -9.68 18.75 -5.25
N ALA A 188 -11.01 18.83 -5.36
CA ALA A 188 -11.77 18.30 -6.49
C ALA A 188 -11.26 18.81 -7.85
N GLY A 189 -10.80 20.07 -7.91
CA GLY A 189 -10.18 20.66 -9.11
C GLY A 189 -8.90 19.95 -9.60
N ASN A 190 -8.24 19.16 -8.76
CA ASN A 190 -7.04 18.39 -9.15
C ASN A 190 -7.38 17.04 -9.79
N LEU A 191 -8.62 16.57 -9.66
CA LEU A 191 -9.01 15.21 -10.06
C LEU A 191 -8.78 14.96 -11.55
N GLY A 192 -9.11 15.93 -12.42
CA GLY A 192 -8.88 15.78 -13.87
C GLY A 192 -7.42 15.51 -14.21
N SER A 193 -6.48 16.24 -13.58
CA SER A 193 -5.04 16.02 -13.77
C SER A 193 -4.60 14.68 -13.18
N ILE A 194 -5.10 14.31 -11.99
CA ILE A 194 -4.77 13.04 -11.34
C ILE A 194 -5.25 11.85 -12.17
N TYR A 195 -6.43 11.95 -12.78
CA TYR A 195 -6.93 10.91 -13.67
C TYR A 195 -6.13 10.82 -14.97
N GLY A 196 -5.77 11.97 -15.55
CA GLY A 196 -4.98 12.01 -16.79
C GLY A 196 -3.55 11.51 -16.64
N GLN A 197 -2.87 11.90 -15.56
CA GLN A 197 -1.41 11.75 -15.40
C GLN A 197 -1.02 10.84 -14.23
N GLY A 198 -1.98 10.40 -13.41
CA GLY A 198 -1.71 9.73 -12.15
C GLY A 198 -1.36 10.70 -11.03
N LEU A 199 -0.95 10.15 -9.89
CA LEU A 199 -0.42 10.93 -8.78
C LEU A 199 1.07 11.20 -9.06
N VAL A 200 1.42 12.48 -9.20
CA VAL A 200 2.79 12.91 -9.52
C VAL A 200 3.51 13.46 -8.30
N ILE A 201 4.83 13.32 -8.28
CA ILE A 201 5.67 13.92 -7.23
C ILE A 201 5.89 15.39 -7.58
N PRO A 202 5.56 16.34 -6.69
CA PRO A 202 5.75 17.76 -6.96
C PRO A 202 7.20 18.11 -7.32
N GLY A 203 7.38 18.98 -8.31
CA GLY A 203 8.71 19.48 -8.72
C GLY A 203 9.54 18.54 -9.61
N GLN A 204 9.06 17.33 -9.91
CA GLN A 204 9.74 16.40 -10.83
C GLN A 204 9.20 16.54 -12.26
N GLY A 205 9.67 17.58 -12.98
CA GLY A 205 9.34 17.77 -14.40
C GLY A 205 7.85 18.05 -14.69
N ASN A 206 7.08 18.47 -13.68
CA ASN A 206 5.67 18.79 -13.79
C ASN A 206 5.36 20.16 -13.15
N ALA A 207 4.16 20.68 -13.42
CA ALA A 207 3.73 21.99 -12.92
C ALA A 207 3.22 21.95 -11.46
N VAL A 208 3.18 20.79 -10.81
CA VAL A 208 2.66 20.64 -9.45
C VAL A 208 3.71 21.14 -8.47
N ARG A 209 3.36 22.20 -7.74
CA ARG A 209 4.18 22.75 -6.65
C ARG A 209 3.84 22.03 -5.34
N VAL A 210 4.80 22.03 -4.42
CA VAL A 210 4.59 21.52 -3.06
C VAL A 210 3.53 22.39 -2.38
N ALA A 211 2.32 21.84 -2.19
CA ALA A 211 1.19 22.56 -1.60
C ALA A 211 1.07 22.35 -0.08
N ASN A 212 1.46 21.17 0.38
CA ASN A 212 1.52 20.82 1.80
C ASN A 212 2.98 20.49 2.11
N GLY A 213 3.50 20.90 3.27
CA GLY A 213 4.91 20.72 3.63
C GLY A 213 5.42 19.29 3.41
N SER A 214 6.70 19.14 3.08
CA SER A 214 7.34 17.86 2.75
C SER A 214 8.12 17.29 3.94
N ALA A 215 7.43 17.07 5.07
CA ALA A 215 8.06 16.66 6.34
C ALA A 215 8.89 15.38 6.20
N TYR A 216 8.54 14.50 5.25
CA TYR A 216 9.21 13.23 5.02
C TYR A 216 9.76 13.11 3.59
N GLY A 217 10.07 14.25 2.96
CA GLY A 217 10.56 14.33 1.58
C GLY A 217 9.47 14.56 0.54
N LEU A 218 9.90 14.72 -0.70
CA LEU A 218 9.03 14.96 -1.86
C LEU A 218 8.52 13.61 -2.40
N GLY A 219 7.25 13.32 -2.14
CA GLY A 219 6.60 12.09 -2.58
C GLY A 219 5.08 12.23 -2.60
N VAL A 220 4.40 11.14 -2.94
CA VAL A 220 2.94 11.05 -2.91
C VAL A 220 2.51 10.58 -1.52
N TYR A 221 1.85 11.46 -0.78
CA TYR A 221 1.37 11.18 0.57
C TYR A 221 0.00 10.51 0.52
N THR A 222 -0.14 9.41 1.25
CA THR A 222 -1.39 8.68 1.45
C THR A 222 -1.55 8.33 2.93
N ALA A 223 -2.79 8.09 3.36
CA ALA A 223 -3.06 7.52 4.68
C ALA A 223 -3.34 6.03 4.58
N LYS A 224 -2.92 5.26 5.57
CA LYS A 224 -3.29 3.84 5.69
C LYS A 224 -4.81 3.68 5.70
N ALA A 225 -5.29 2.57 5.15
CA ALA A 225 -6.73 2.27 5.12
C ALA A 225 -7.38 2.21 6.52
N THR A 226 -6.61 2.09 7.59
CA THR A 226 -7.09 2.10 8.98
C THR A 226 -7.37 3.51 9.53
N ASN A 227 -6.82 4.56 8.93
CA ASN A 227 -6.96 5.95 9.40
C ASN A 227 -7.28 6.93 8.25
N PRO A 228 -8.51 6.90 7.70
CA PRO A 228 -8.91 7.78 6.60
C PRO A 228 -8.96 9.27 6.99
N HIS A 229 -9.05 9.59 8.29
CA HIS A 229 -9.14 10.97 8.78
C HIS A 229 -7.94 11.82 8.35
N LEU A 230 -6.74 11.23 8.33
CA LEU A 230 -5.51 11.90 7.93
C LEU A 230 -5.60 12.45 6.49
N SER A 231 -6.17 11.68 5.57
CA SER A 231 -6.41 12.14 4.19
C SER A 231 -7.64 13.03 4.08
N TRP A 232 -8.66 12.86 4.93
CA TRP A 232 -9.93 13.60 4.84
C TRP A 232 -9.77 15.11 5.02
N ALA A 233 -8.81 15.53 5.85
CA ALA A 233 -8.47 16.95 6.02
C ALA A 233 -8.04 17.64 4.71
N TYR A 234 -7.58 16.86 3.72
CA TYR A 234 -7.14 17.35 2.41
C TYR A 234 -8.20 17.18 1.30
N ALA A 235 -9.26 16.41 1.55
CA ALA A 235 -10.39 16.26 0.63
C ALA A 235 -11.26 17.53 0.63
N ARG A 236 -11.24 18.28 -0.48
CA ARG A 236 -11.86 19.61 -0.62
C ARG A 236 -12.66 19.73 -1.92
N GLY A 237 -13.58 20.71 -1.98
CA GLY A 237 -14.47 20.96 -3.12
C GLY A 237 -15.86 20.39 -2.93
N ASP A 238 -16.74 20.60 -3.92
CA ASP A 238 -18.11 20.11 -3.92
C ASP A 238 -18.10 18.57 -3.87
N LEU A 239 -18.80 17.99 -2.90
CA LEU A 239 -18.79 16.55 -2.53
C LEU A 239 -17.54 16.01 -1.81
N ARG A 240 -16.49 16.82 -1.65
CA ARG A 240 -15.23 16.45 -0.95
C ARG A 240 -14.75 15.03 -1.29
N PRO A 241 -14.42 14.75 -2.56
CA PRO A 241 -14.06 13.40 -2.99
C PRO A 241 -12.80 12.90 -2.26
N MET A 242 -12.87 11.64 -1.82
CA MET A 242 -11.76 10.89 -1.24
C MET A 242 -11.30 9.83 -2.26
N LEU A 243 -10.02 9.79 -2.60
CA LEU A 243 -9.49 8.73 -3.46
C LEU A 243 -9.12 7.52 -2.62
N VAL A 244 -9.53 6.34 -3.07
CA VAL A 244 -9.01 5.05 -2.60
C VAL A 244 -7.93 4.62 -3.56
N CYS A 245 -6.69 4.59 -3.07
CA CYS A 245 -5.51 4.26 -3.84
C CYS A 245 -5.06 2.82 -3.56
N GLY A 246 -4.53 2.16 -4.57
CA GLY A 246 -3.62 1.03 -4.38
C GLY A 246 -2.20 1.56 -4.22
N VAL A 247 -1.48 1.09 -3.22
CA VAL A 247 -0.06 1.40 -2.97
C VAL A 247 0.72 0.10 -3.02
N LEU A 248 1.73 0.01 -3.87
CA LEU A 248 2.67 -1.10 -3.91
C LEU A 248 3.77 -0.86 -2.87
N ASP A 249 3.49 -1.35 -1.67
CA ASP A 249 4.23 -1.09 -0.44
C ASP A 249 5.43 -2.03 -0.30
N ASP A 250 6.64 -1.48 -0.43
CA ASP A 250 7.88 -2.16 -0.11
C ASP A 250 8.26 -1.88 1.34
N ALA A 251 7.57 -2.49 2.30
CA ALA A 251 7.79 -2.21 3.73
C ALA A 251 9.26 -2.35 4.21
N ALA A 252 10.10 -3.10 3.49
CA ALA A 252 11.53 -3.24 3.73
C ALA A 252 12.43 -2.31 2.88
N GLY A 253 11.86 -1.63 1.88
CA GLY A 253 12.55 -0.83 0.90
C GLY A 253 12.52 0.67 1.21
N LYS A 254 13.11 1.43 0.29
CA LYS A 254 13.30 2.89 0.42
C LYS A 254 12.25 3.68 -0.35
N ASP A 255 11.40 3.00 -1.14
CA ASP A 255 10.53 3.68 -2.09
C ASP A 255 9.16 4.03 -1.49
N VAL A 256 8.74 3.35 -0.42
CA VAL A 256 7.56 3.69 0.37
C VAL A 256 7.94 3.88 1.85
N LEU A 257 7.91 5.12 2.31
CA LEU A 257 8.21 5.46 3.69
C LEU A 257 6.96 5.45 4.56
N HIS A 258 7.00 4.72 5.67
CA HIS A 258 5.96 4.71 6.69
C HIS A 258 6.29 5.67 7.84
N ARG A 259 5.33 6.52 8.21
CA ARG A 259 5.40 7.41 9.37
C ARG A 259 4.06 7.46 10.07
N GLY A 260 3.92 6.66 11.14
CA GLY A 260 2.65 6.45 11.82
C GLY A 260 1.61 5.87 10.85
N ASP A 261 0.53 6.61 10.63
CA ASP A 261 -0.55 6.26 9.69
C ASP A 261 -0.37 6.82 8.27
N ALA A 262 0.72 7.55 8.01
CA ALA A 262 1.06 8.03 6.68
C ALA A 262 1.96 7.03 5.94
N MET A 263 1.76 6.94 4.62
CA MET A 263 2.66 6.29 3.67
C MET A 263 3.06 7.31 2.60
N VAL A 264 4.35 7.40 2.29
CA VAL A 264 4.90 8.32 1.30
C VAL A 264 5.61 7.54 0.22
N ALA A 265 5.04 7.50 -0.99
CA ALA A 265 5.64 6.84 -2.14
C ALA A 265 6.55 7.81 -2.91
N PHE A 266 7.80 7.41 -3.17
CA PHE A 266 8.81 8.18 -3.91
C PHE A 266 8.96 7.76 -5.38
N ASP A 267 8.21 6.73 -5.81
CA ASP A 267 8.01 6.40 -7.22
C ASP A 267 6.50 6.52 -7.54
N PRO A 268 6.08 7.40 -8.48
CA PRO A 268 4.67 7.56 -8.82
C PRO A 268 4.02 6.28 -9.37
N ARG A 269 4.79 5.33 -9.92
CA ARG A 269 4.29 4.04 -10.40
C ARG A 269 3.87 3.10 -9.27
N ARG A 270 4.24 3.39 -8.02
CA ARG A 270 3.84 2.61 -6.84
C ARG A 270 2.49 3.00 -6.28
N VAL A 271 1.81 4.00 -6.84
CA VAL A 271 0.52 4.44 -6.32
C VAL A 271 -0.42 4.88 -7.43
N ALA A 272 -1.65 4.37 -7.39
CA ALA A 272 -2.70 4.81 -8.33
C ALA A 272 -4.05 4.93 -7.63
N PRO A 273 -4.87 5.96 -7.96
CA PRO A 273 -6.27 5.98 -7.58
C PRO A 273 -7.02 4.87 -8.31
N LEU A 274 -7.68 4.00 -7.56
CA LEU A 274 -8.49 2.91 -8.10
C LEU A 274 -9.98 3.24 -8.00
N PHE A 275 -10.38 3.93 -6.93
CA PHE A 275 -11.76 4.36 -6.68
C PHE A 275 -11.80 5.80 -6.18
N GLU A 276 -12.95 6.42 -6.35
CA GLU A 276 -13.34 7.67 -5.70
C GLU A 276 -14.56 7.40 -4.82
N ALA A 277 -14.48 7.85 -3.57
CA ALA A 277 -15.57 7.84 -2.61
C ALA A 277 -16.09 9.26 -2.39
N THR A 278 -17.40 9.44 -2.47
CA THR A 278 -18.08 10.73 -2.27
C THR A 278 -19.28 10.57 -1.35
N LEU A 279 -19.57 11.62 -0.58
CA LEU A 279 -20.84 11.70 0.12
C LEU A 279 -21.97 11.88 -0.90
N PRO A 280 -23.18 11.36 -0.61
CA PRO A 280 -24.35 11.68 -1.41
C PRO A 280 -24.49 13.21 -1.49
N PRO A 281 -24.93 13.76 -2.64
CA PRO A 281 -25.29 15.16 -2.71
C PRO A 281 -26.23 15.45 -1.54
N GLN A 282 -25.85 16.35 -0.65
CA GLN A 282 -26.79 16.84 0.35
C GLN A 282 -27.91 17.45 -0.46
N LEU A 283 -29.10 16.84 -0.43
CA LEU A 283 -30.29 17.45 -0.97
C LEU A 283 -30.32 18.83 -0.35
N ALA A 284 -30.11 19.86 -1.16
CA ALA A 284 -30.02 21.22 -0.68
C ALA A 284 -31.24 21.43 0.20
N VAL A 285 -31.02 21.57 1.51
CA VAL A 285 -32.11 21.84 2.43
C VAL A 285 -32.67 23.14 1.90
N ALA A 286 -33.88 23.09 1.33
CA ALA A 286 -34.50 24.24 0.73
C ALA A 286 -34.36 25.38 1.74
N PRO A 287 -33.82 26.54 1.34
CA PRO A 287 -33.60 27.62 2.28
C PRO A 287 -34.90 27.86 3.04
N PRO A 288 -34.86 28.03 4.37
CA PRO A 288 -36.06 28.17 5.17
C PRO A 288 -36.92 29.25 4.52
N ARG A 289 -38.17 28.91 4.17
CA ARG A 289 -39.11 29.86 3.56
C ARG A 289 -39.17 31.08 4.46
N GLN A 290 -38.63 32.21 4.00
CA GLN A 290 -38.79 33.48 4.70
C GLN A 290 -40.30 33.72 4.79
N LYS A 291 -40.84 33.78 6.01
CA LYS A 291 -42.24 34.17 6.21
C LYS A 291 -42.33 35.64 5.76
N ALA A 292 -43.14 35.87 4.73
CA ALA A 292 -43.50 37.20 4.25
C ALA A 292 -44.35 37.93 5.29
#